data_AF-A0A5E8ACM8-F1
#
_entry.id   AF-A0A5E8ACM8-F1
#
_cell.length_a   1.000
_cell.length_b   1.000
_cell.length_c   1.000
_cell.angle_alpha   90.00
_cell.angle_beta   90.00
_cell.angle_gamma   90.00
#
_symmetry.space_group_name_H-M   'P 1'
#
loop_
_entity.id
_entity.type
_entity.pdbx_description
1 polymer ?
#
loop_
_entity_poly.entity_id
_entity_poly.type
_entity_poly.pdbx_seq_one_letter_code
_entity_poly.pdbx_strand_id
1 'polypeptide(L)'
;MLKIKRIASTASLAVMIGFLACQQKTEKKEPAFPSPAAPSGQVSADWPKGLTKEQYYNKVLGMLVGSAIGDAMGAPTEMWHRSGIQAQFGFVDSLDAVTREGSPEGPWEDNLAAGGTTDDTRWKLLMGNYLIAQEGNDSLDAKAFANHIINLYKAEMQQVKEIDAFGPEAMERQLMHMTWLQEWAKVAKPFADDDLQAYSYAVNRFYGGEMACAGMLYSPSIGGFYPGQPQRAYTESYRLGFFDHGYARDITGLTAAYVAKAMEPGVKPEQIALITREVDPLRYFNSRLIGRLAYASYTASREITHTAKGMTEKDVDQALRVPKNFKGTRLEYAQLSKAYELMDARLQDIPFHAGEIHFINLVALEYSEGDFQKAMEFVVNYGRDNDTVAAITGAILGAYWGYDGLPKGLKEKSLKATKELVGIDLEDLARRTTEAAYRGD
;
A
#
# COMPACT_ATOMS: atom_id res chain seq x y z
N MET A 1 112.78 -0.10 -37.97
CA MET A 1 112.21 -1.15 -38.84
C MET A 1 110.70 -0.93 -38.90
N LEU A 2 110.19 -0.12 -39.83
CA LEU A 2 109.59 -0.46 -41.15
C LEU A 2 108.27 -1.28 -41.16
N LYS A 3 107.22 -0.63 -41.71
CA LYS A 3 105.99 -1.11 -42.43
C LYS A 3 104.87 -1.76 -41.58
N ILE A 4 103.64 -1.25 -41.52
CA ILE A 4 102.57 -0.89 -42.51
C ILE A 4 101.95 -2.10 -43.26
N LYS A 5 100.62 -2.25 -43.06
CA LYS A 5 99.49 -2.75 -43.92
C LYS A 5 98.66 -3.82 -43.18
N ARG A 6 97.31 -3.88 -43.20
CA ARG A 6 96.25 -3.17 -43.94
C ARG A 6 94.90 -3.43 -43.22
N ILE A 7 93.95 -2.54 -43.48
CA ILE A 7 92.55 -2.45 -43.01
C ILE A 7 91.61 -3.38 -43.80
N ALA A 8 90.54 -3.90 -43.16
CA ALA A 8 89.11 -3.89 -43.60
C ALA A 8 88.29 -4.89 -42.76
N SER A 9 87.42 -4.43 -41.84
CA SER A 9 86.00 -4.09 -42.06
C SER A 9 85.07 -5.30 -42.29
N THR A 10 84.36 -5.71 -41.24
CA THR A 10 82.94 -6.11 -41.31
C THR A 10 82.25 -5.67 -40.03
N ALA A 11 81.20 -4.88 -40.19
CA ALA A 11 80.43 -4.26 -39.11
C ALA A 11 79.48 -5.30 -38.47
N SER A 12 79.44 -5.32 -37.14
CA SER A 12 78.36 -5.95 -36.37
C SER A 12 77.91 -4.91 -35.34
N LEU A 13 76.70 -4.40 -35.54
CA LEU A 13 76.08 -3.35 -34.74
C LEU A 13 75.64 -3.97 -33.40
N ALA A 14 76.38 -3.68 -32.33
CA ALA A 14 76.01 -4.04 -30.97
C ALA A 14 74.95 -3.07 -30.46
N VAL A 15 73.77 -3.60 -30.13
CA VAL A 15 72.65 -2.88 -29.55
C VAL A 15 72.97 -2.50 -28.11
N MET A 16 73.00 -1.20 -27.82
CA MET A 16 73.09 -0.66 -26.46
C MET A 16 71.81 -0.96 -25.68
N ILE A 17 71.96 -1.59 -24.51
CA ILE A 17 70.91 -1.77 -23.51
C ILE A 17 70.81 -0.46 -22.72
N GLY A 18 69.80 0.36 -23.03
CA GLY A 18 69.42 1.53 -22.26
C GLY A 18 68.48 1.13 -21.11
N PHE A 19 68.83 1.52 -19.89
CA PHE A 19 67.98 1.44 -18.71
C PHE A 19 66.69 2.25 -18.95
N LEU A 20 65.54 1.57 -19.13
CA LEU A 20 64.23 2.23 -19.06
C LEU A 20 63.81 2.36 -17.59
N ALA A 21 63.71 3.60 -17.13
CA ALA A 21 63.01 3.97 -15.92
C ALA A 21 61.54 3.48 -16.02
N CYS A 22 61.10 2.71 -15.03
CA CYS A 22 59.70 2.36 -14.84
C CYS A 22 58.90 3.65 -14.57
N GLN A 23 58.29 4.22 -15.61
CA GLN A 23 57.17 5.14 -15.41
C GLN A 23 56.02 4.32 -14.83
N GLN A 24 55.65 4.60 -13.57
CA GLN A 24 54.36 4.18 -13.04
C GLN A 24 53.29 4.70 -14.00
N LYS A 25 52.64 3.78 -14.73
CA LYS A 25 51.37 4.07 -15.38
C LYS A 25 50.42 4.49 -14.28
N THR A 26 50.13 5.78 -14.18
CA THR A 26 48.93 6.26 -13.51
C THR A 26 47.76 5.59 -14.22
N GLU A 27 47.19 4.54 -13.61
CA GLU A 27 45.87 4.05 -13.99
C GLU A 27 44.93 5.25 -13.92
N LYS A 28 44.49 5.72 -15.09
CA LYS A 28 43.33 6.61 -15.15
C LYS A 28 42.20 5.82 -14.54
N LYS A 29 41.82 6.12 -13.29
CA LYS A 29 40.51 5.75 -12.76
C LYS A 29 39.51 6.22 -13.80
N GLU A 30 38.89 5.28 -14.51
CA GLU A 30 37.71 5.62 -15.30
C GLU A 30 36.75 6.37 -14.38
N PRO A 31 36.06 7.41 -14.89
CA PRO A 31 35.04 8.07 -14.09
C PRO A 31 34.01 7.01 -13.71
N ALA A 32 34.11 6.51 -12.48
CA ALA A 32 33.15 5.57 -11.95
C ALA A 32 31.80 6.29 -11.96
N PHE A 33 30.82 5.71 -12.66
CA PHE A 33 29.45 6.16 -12.50
C PHE A 33 29.16 6.12 -10.98
N PRO A 34 28.74 7.24 -10.38
CA PRO A 34 28.48 7.25 -8.95
C PRO A 34 27.41 6.20 -8.67
N SER A 35 27.69 5.29 -7.74
CA SER A 35 26.69 4.33 -7.29
C SER A 35 25.46 5.10 -6.80
N PRO A 36 24.24 4.59 -7.04
CA PRO A 36 23.05 5.15 -6.42
C PRO A 36 23.30 5.28 -4.93
N ALA A 37 23.02 6.47 -4.40
CA ALA A 37 23.21 6.67 -2.98
C ALA A 37 22.30 5.72 -2.19
N ALA A 38 22.81 5.16 -1.11
CA ALA A 38 22.04 4.27 -0.25
C ALA A 38 20.75 4.95 0.23
N PRO A 39 19.70 4.15 0.54
CA PRO A 39 18.47 4.67 1.11
C PRO A 39 18.77 5.60 2.28
N SER A 40 18.16 6.78 2.28
CA SER A 40 18.41 7.82 3.30
C SER A 40 17.28 7.85 4.32
N GLY A 41 17.62 7.80 5.60
CA GLY A 41 16.69 7.97 6.71
C GLY A 41 17.26 7.39 8.00
N GLN A 42 17.16 8.14 9.09
CA GLN A 42 17.46 7.57 10.40
C GLN A 42 16.30 6.64 10.78
N VAL A 43 16.61 5.37 11.02
CA VAL A 43 15.67 4.41 11.58
C VAL A 43 16.04 4.22 13.04
N SER A 44 15.13 4.54 13.96
CA SER A 44 15.37 4.31 15.39
C SER A 44 15.30 2.82 15.69
N ALA A 45 16.22 2.33 16.53
CA ALA A 45 16.17 0.98 17.09
C ALA A 45 15.11 0.85 18.21
N ASP A 46 14.59 1.98 18.69
CA ASP A 46 13.64 2.04 19.80
C ASP A 46 12.24 2.35 19.24
N TRP A 47 11.34 1.35 19.23
CA TRP A 47 9.91 1.51 18.92
C TRP A 47 9.03 0.47 19.66
N PRO A 48 7.76 0.77 19.96
CA PRO A 48 7.11 2.08 19.82
C PRO A 48 7.70 3.13 20.77
N LYS A 49 7.87 4.37 20.28
CA LYS A 49 8.29 5.51 21.11
C LYS A 49 7.06 6.28 21.60
N GLY A 50 6.94 6.46 22.91
CA GLY A 50 5.90 7.30 23.50
C GLY A 50 4.49 6.68 23.51
N LEU A 51 4.36 5.37 23.29
CA LEU A 51 3.11 4.63 23.46
C LEU A 51 3.31 3.53 24.51
N THR A 52 2.40 3.46 25.47
CA THR A 52 2.24 2.26 26.30
C THR A 52 1.75 1.08 25.44
N LYS A 53 1.93 -0.15 25.92
CA LYS A 53 1.43 -1.35 25.21
C LYS A 53 -0.08 -1.29 24.96
N GLU A 54 -0.85 -0.76 25.91
CA GLU A 54 -2.30 -0.59 25.80
C GLU A 54 -2.68 0.46 24.74
N GLN A 55 -2.01 1.61 24.72
CA GLN A 55 -2.23 2.63 23.69
C GLN A 55 -1.84 2.12 22.29
N TYR A 56 -0.76 1.33 22.21
CA TYR A 56 -0.35 0.72 20.94
C TYR A 56 -1.38 -0.31 20.47
N TYR A 57 -1.84 -1.20 21.35
CA TYR A 57 -2.94 -2.13 21.05
C TYR A 57 -4.18 -1.41 20.55
N ASN A 58 -4.63 -0.35 21.25
CA ASN A 58 -5.78 0.44 20.84
C ASN A 58 -5.62 1.03 19.43
N LYS A 59 -4.41 1.48 19.06
CA LYS A 59 -4.09 1.97 17.71
C LYS A 59 -4.04 0.87 16.66
N VAL A 60 -3.47 -0.29 16.96
CA VAL A 60 -3.45 -1.45 16.05
C VAL A 60 -4.87 -1.98 15.82
N LEU A 61 -5.67 -2.11 16.89
CA LEU A 61 -7.07 -2.50 16.77
C LEU A 61 -7.87 -1.45 15.99
N GLY A 62 -7.64 -0.16 16.26
CA GLY A 62 -8.24 0.94 15.50
C GLY A 62 -7.92 0.87 14.01
N MET A 63 -6.67 0.59 13.65
CA MET A 63 -6.25 0.39 12.26
C MET A 63 -6.99 -0.78 11.59
N LEU A 64 -7.03 -1.94 12.25
CA LEU A 64 -7.67 -3.14 11.70
C LEU A 64 -9.19 -2.97 11.57
N VAL A 65 -9.85 -2.47 12.61
CA VAL A 65 -11.31 -2.24 12.60
C VAL A 65 -11.69 -1.08 11.69
N GLY A 66 -10.90 -0.01 11.67
CA GLY A 66 -11.10 1.12 10.75
C GLY A 66 -11.01 0.65 9.30
N SER A 67 -10.04 -0.21 8.98
CA SER A 67 -9.95 -0.85 7.67
C SER A 67 -11.17 -1.71 7.35
N ALA A 68 -11.61 -2.56 8.28
CA ALA A 68 -12.75 -3.44 8.07
C ALA A 68 -14.07 -2.66 7.92
N ILE A 69 -14.23 -1.53 8.63
CA ILE A 69 -15.37 -0.62 8.43
C ILE A 69 -15.35 -0.06 7.01
N GLY A 70 -14.18 0.43 6.55
CA GLY A 70 -14.05 1.02 5.22
C GLY A 70 -14.36 0.02 4.12
N ASP A 71 -13.72 -1.14 4.17
CA ASP A 71 -13.98 -2.29 3.30
C ASP A 71 -15.49 -2.61 3.25
N ALA A 72 -16.11 -2.86 4.41
CA ALA A 72 -17.53 -3.21 4.48
C ALA A 72 -18.49 -2.10 4.06
N MET A 73 -18.11 -0.82 4.15
CA MET A 73 -18.92 0.30 3.65
C MET A 73 -18.79 0.45 2.13
N GLY A 74 -17.63 0.12 1.54
CA GLY A 74 -17.39 0.20 0.10
C GLY A 74 -17.94 -1.01 -0.65
N ALA A 75 -17.82 -2.21 -0.08
CA ALA A 75 -18.13 -3.49 -0.72
C ALA A 75 -19.51 -3.59 -1.42
N PRO A 76 -20.61 -3.00 -0.91
CA PRO A 76 -21.90 -3.00 -1.59
C PRO A 76 -21.92 -2.22 -2.92
N THR A 77 -20.96 -1.32 -3.12
CA THR A 77 -20.90 -0.37 -4.25
C THR A 77 -19.57 -0.42 -5.00
N GLU A 78 -18.79 -1.48 -4.78
CA GLU A 78 -17.50 -1.70 -5.42
C GLU A 78 -17.64 -1.60 -6.95
N MET A 79 -16.78 -0.79 -7.58
CA MET A 79 -16.74 -0.49 -9.01
C MET A 79 -17.96 0.29 -9.55
N TRP A 80 -18.86 0.77 -8.70
CA TRP A 80 -20.03 1.52 -9.17
C TRP A 80 -19.68 2.97 -9.51
N HIS A 81 -20.42 3.51 -10.48
CA HIS A 81 -20.42 4.94 -10.75
C HIS A 81 -21.29 5.68 -9.72
N ARG A 82 -20.89 6.90 -9.32
CA ARG A 82 -21.59 7.72 -8.32
C ARG A 82 -23.09 7.86 -8.55
N SER A 83 -23.51 8.01 -9.80
CA SER A 83 -24.94 8.13 -10.12
C SER A 83 -25.73 6.86 -9.80
N GLY A 84 -25.12 5.67 -9.96
CA GLY A 84 -25.73 4.40 -9.59
C GLY A 84 -25.85 4.26 -8.08
N ILE A 85 -24.79 4.63 -7.35
CA ILE A 85 -24.79 4.67 -5.88
C ILE A 85 -25.93 5.56 -5.37
N GLN A 86 -26.04 6.79 -5.90
CA GLN A 86 -27.08 7.73 -5.51
C GLN A 86 -28.49 7.27 -5.85
N ALA A 87 -28.69 6.63 -7.01
CA ALA A 87 -29.99 6.13 -7.42
C ALA A 87 -30.48 4.99 -6.51
N GLN A 88 -29.57 4.11 -6.08
CA GLN A 88 -29.90 2.92 -5.30
C GLN A 88 -29.93 3.20 -3.79
N PHE A 89 -28.93 3.90 -3.27
CA PHE A 89 -28.70 4.07 -1.82
C PHE A 89 -28.95 5.50 -1.32
N GLY A 90 -29.02 6.48 -2.23
CA GLY A 90 -28.91 7.90 -1.85
C GLY A 90 -27.47 8.23 -1.48
N PHE A 91 -27.27 8.93 -0.37
CA PHE A 91 -25.95 9.13 0.20
C PHE A 91 -25.65 8.00 1.20
N VAL A 92 -24.59 7.23 0.94
CA VAL A 92 -24.16 6.13 1.81
C VAL A 92 -23.52 6.72 3.07
N ASP A 93 -24.09 6.40 4.23
CA ASP A 93 -23.66 6.93 5.54
C ASP A 93 -23.49 5.83 6.62
N SER A 94 -23.65 4.57 6.24
CA SER A 94 -23.68 3.43 7.14
C SER A 94 -23.37 2.12 6.41
N LEU A 95 -23.20 1.04 7.17
CA LEU A 95 -22.95 -0.32 6.65
C LEU A 95 -24.23 -0.90 6.03
N ASP A 96 -24.13 -1.37 4.79
CA ASP A 96 -25.20 -2.04 4.04
C ASP A 96 -24.80 -3.47 3.63
N ALA A 97 -25.77 -4.28 3.22
CA ALA A 97 -25.54 -5.64 2.76
C ALA A 97 -24.89 -5.68 1.36
N VAL A 98 -24.07 -6.69 1.11
CA VAL A 98 -23.41 -6.92 -0.17
C VAL A 98 -24.27 -7.86 -1.01
N THR A 99 -25.23 -7.33 -1.75
CA THR A 99 -26.13 -8.12 -2.62
C THR A 99 -25.53 -8.40 -4.00
N ARG A 100 -24.59 -9.35 -4.05
CA ARG A 100 -24.03 -9.95 -5.27
C ARG A 100 -23.49 -11.36 -4.98
N GLU A 101 -23.11 -12.07 -6.05
CA GLU A 101 -22.42 -13.36 -5.96
C GLU A 101 -21.02 -13.20 -5.32
N GLY A 102 -20.59 -14.25 -4.62
CA GLY A 102 -19.24 -14.31 -4.06
C GLY A 102 -18.16 -14.41 -5.14
N SER A 103 -16.98 -13.90 -4.84
CA SER A 103 -15.81 -13.99 -5.73
C SER A 103 -14.50 -14.05 -4.94
N PRO A 104 -13.38 -14.49 -5.57
CA PRO A 104 -12.10 -14.63 -4.87
C PRO A 104 -11.59 -13.33 -4.24
N GLU A 105 -11.75 -12.21 -4.94
CA GLU A 105 -11.39 -10.86 -4.49
C GLU A 105 -12.53 -10.18 -3.71
N GLY A 106 -13.80 -10.53 -3.97
CA GLY A 106 -14.96 -9.96 -3.28
C GLY A 106 -15.34 -10.67 -1.96
N PRO A 107 -16.62 -10.67 -1.56
CA PRO A 107 -17.07 -11.54 -0.48
C PRO A 107 -16.97 -13.01 -0.91
N TRP A 108 -16.70 -13.94 0.00
CA TRP A 108 -16.68 -15.37 -0.31
C TRP A 108 -18.05 -16.06 -0.24
N GLU A 109 -19.05 -15.35 0.27
CA GLU A 109 -20.44 -15.83 0.36
C GLU A 109 -21.36 -14.87 -0.41
N ASP A 110 -22.39 -15.44 -1.02
CA ASP A 110 -23.43 -14.67 -1.70
C ASP A 110 -24.22 -13.83 -0.70
N ASN A 111 -24.61 -12.62 -1.11
CA ASN A 111 -25.56 -11.78 -0.37
C ASN A 111 -25.17 -11.56 1.10
N LEU A 112 -23.92 -11.18 1.33
CA LEU A 112 -23.36 -11.01 2.67
C LEU A 112 -24.10 -9.91 3.45
N ALA A 113 -24.45 -10.20 4.71
CA ALA A 113 -25.14 -9.23 5.56
C ALA A 113 -24.27 -7.99 5.82
N ALA A 114 -24.92 -6.90 6.24
CA ALA A 114 -24.24 -5.63 6.45
C ALA A 114 -23.08 -5.72 7.46
N GLY A 115 -21.91 -5.22 7.06
CA GLY A 115 -20.65 -5.41 7.80
C GLY A 115 -19.74 -6.50 7.23
N GLY A 116 -20.20 -7.24 6.21
CA GLY A 116 -19.37 -8.14 5.43
C GLY A 116 -18.26 -7.44 4.65
N THR A 117 -17.09 -8.07 4.55
CA THR A 117 -15.87 -7.50 3.96
C THR A 117 -15.39 -8.31 2.74
N THR A 118 -14.47 -7.75 1.96
CA THR A 118 -13.84 -8.35 0.78
C THR A 118 -12.43 -8.87 1.10
N ASP A 119 -11.60 -9.08 0.07
CA ASP A 119 -10.24 -9.56 0.24
C ASP A 119 -9.33 -8.54 0.92
N ASP A 120 -9.68 -7.27 0.91
CA ASP A 120 -9.01 -6.22 1.67
C ASP A 120 -8.79 -6.67 3.11
N THR A 121 -9.85 -7.03 3.85
CA THR A 121 -9.72 -7.48 5.24
C THR A 121 -8.93 -8.80 5.35
N ARG A 122 -9.03 -9.69 4.37
CA ARG A 122 -8.27 -10.96 4.34
C ARG A 122 -6.77 -10.71 4.18
N TRP A 123 -6.36 -9.71 3.40
CA TRP A 123 -4.96 -9.28 3.30
C TRP A 123 -4.39 -8.77 4.61
N LYS A 124 -5.20 -8.11 5.45
CA LYS A 124 -4.76 -7.63 6.76
C LYS A 124 -4.50 -8.81 7.70
N LEU A 125 -5.32 -9.87 7.64
CA LEU A 125 -5.08 -11.13 8.37
C LEU A 125 -3.81 -11.83 7.89
N LEU A 126 -3.65 -12.03 6.57
CA LEU A 126 -2.48 -12.69 5.99
C LEU A 126 -1.20 -11.96 6.39
N MET A 127 -1.16 -10.64 6.19
CA MET A 127 0.01 -9.85 6.53
C MET A 127 0.26 -9.81 8.05
N GLY A 128 -0.79 -9.70 8.88
CA GLY A 128 -0.64 -9.74 10.33
C GLY A 128 -0.01 -11.06 10.81
N ASN A 129 -0.44 -12.20 10.27
CA ASN A 129 0.17 -13.51 10.59
C ASN A 129 1.62 -13.60 10.14
N TYR A 130 1.96 -13.08 8.95
CA TYR A 130 3.35 -12.97 8.51
C TYR A 130 4.18 -12.10 9.47
N LEU A 131 3.70 -10.91 9.83
CA LEU A 131 4.40 -9.98 10.72
C LEU A 131 4.65 -10.57 12.11
N ILE A 132 3.66 -11.27 12.67
CA ILE A 132 3.81 -12.01 13.94
C ILE A 132 4.93 -13.07 13.81
N ALA A 133 5.02 -13.78 12.69
CA ALA A 133 6.09 -14.74 12.44
C ALA A 133 7.47 -14.09 12.20
N GLN A 134 7.55 -12.76 12.12
CA GLN A 134 8.80 -11.99 12.03
C GLN A 134 9.19 -11.34 13.38
N GLU A 135 8.53 -11.71 14.49
CA GLU A 135 8.87 -11.26 15.83
C GLU A 135 10.37 -11.39 16.11
N GLY A 136 10.96 -10.35 16.71
CA GLY A 136 12.39 -10.30 17.04
C GLY A 136 13.32 -9.95 15.87
N ASN A 137 12.86 -9.98 14.61
CA ASN A 137 13.70 -9.60 13.47
C ASN A 137 13.89 -8.08 13.39
N ASP A 138 15.09 -7.63 13.03
CA ASP A 138 15.37 -6.21 12.79
C ASP A 138 14.84 -5.73 11.43
N SER A 139 14.51 -6.62 10.51
CA SER A 139 13.91 -6.27 9.23
C SER A 139 13.02 -7.40 8.73
N LEU A 140 11.98 -7.06 7.98
CA LEU A 140 11.09 -8.03 7.36
C LEU A 140 11.79 -8.75 6.21
N ASP A 141 11.65 -10.09 6.16
CA ASP A 141 12.20 -10.94 5.12
C ASP A 141 11.21 -11.15 3.97
N ALA A 142 11.52 -10.59 2.79
CA ALA A 142 10.70 -10.72 1.60
C ALA A 142 10.56 -12.15 1.08
N LYS A 143 11.59 -13.00 1.22
CA LYS A 143 11.50 -14.42 0.85
C LYS A 143 10.63 -15.18 1.82
N ALA A 144 10.69 -14.85 3.11
CA ALA A 144 9.76 -15.41 4.09
C ALA A 144 8.32 -15.02 3.76
N PHE A 145 8.07 -13.79 3.30
CA PHE A 145 6.74 -13.35 2.87
C PHE A 145 6.25 -14.10 1.63
N ALA A 146 7.10 -14.24 0.61
CA ALA A 146 6.78 -15.03 -0.58
C ALA A 146 6.47 -16.49 -0.22
N ASN A 147 7.27 -17.11 0.65
CA ASN A 147 7.03 -18.47 1.13
C ASN A 147 5.76 -18.59 1.96
N HIS A 148 5.40 -17.56 2.74
CA HIS A 148 4.13 -17.53 3.47
C HIS A 148 2.93 -17.65 2.51
N ILE A 149 2.91 -16.85 1.44
CA ILE A 149 1.86 -16.91 0.40
C ILE A 149 1.86 -18.27 -0.31
N ILE A 150 3.04 -18.78 -0.71
CA ILE A 150 3.16 -20.09 -1.39
C ILE A 150 2.62 -21.22 -0.52
N ASN A 151 2.93 -21.19 0.79
CA ASN A 151 2.50 -22.23 1.71
C ASN A 151 0.99 -22.20 1.95
N LEU A 152 0.40 -20.99 2.05
CA LEU A 152 -1.06 -20.84 2.11
C LEU A 152 -1.73 -21.37 0.84
N TYR A 153 -1.25 -20.97 -0.33
CA TYR A 153 -1.79 -21.47 -1.61
C TYR A 153 -1.69 -23.01 -1.72
N LYS A 154 -0.58 -23.62 -1.28
CA LYS A 154 -0.44 -25.08 -1.23
C LYS A 154 -1.43 -25.74 -0.25
N ALA A 155 -1.71 -25.11 0.88
CA ALA A 155 -2.69 -25.61 1.84
C ALA A 155 -4.11 -25.59 1.24
N GLU A 156 -4.49 -24.51 0.57
CA GLU A 156 -5.78 -24.42 -0.14
C GLU A 156 -5.88 -25.47 -1.25
N MET A 157 -4.82 -25.67 -2.04
CA MET A 157 -4.76 -26.74 -3.05
C MET A 157 -4.91 -28.15 -2.44
N GLN A 158 -4.41 -28.36 -1.23
CA GLN A 158 -4.54 -29.64 -0.54
C GLN A 158 -5.99 -29.86 -0.08
N GLN A 159 -6.63 -28.83 0.46
CA GLN A 159 -8.05 -28.89 0.83
C GLN A 159 -8.94 -29.21 -0.37
N VAL A 160 -8.70 -28.62 -1.55
CA VAL A 160 -9.43 -28.97 -2.80
C VAL A 160 -9.36 -30.48 -3.11
N LYS A 161 -8.20 -31.12 -2.89
CA LYS A 161 -8.00 -32.55 -3.18
C LYS A 161 -8.71 -33.47 -2.19
N GLU A 162 -9.03 -32.95 -1.00
CA GLU A 162 -9.67 -33.70 0.08
C GLU A 162 -11.19 -33.61 0.04
N ILE A 163 -11.76 -32.80 -0.86
CA ILE A 163 -13.20 -32.70 -1.08
C ILE A 163 -13.72 -34.01 -1.68
N ASP A 164 -14.73 -34.59 -1.02
CA ASP A 164 -15.40 -35.82 -1.45
C ASP A 164 -16.16 -35.63 -2.79
N ALA A 165 -16.36 -36.73 -3.51
CA ALA A 165 -16.65 -36.76 -4.94
C ALA A 165 -18.04 -36.24 -5.39
N PHE A 166 -18.88 -35.68 -4.51
CA PHE A 166 -20.14 -35.08 -4.92
C PHE A 166 -20.62 -33.94 -3.99
N GLY A 167 -19.86 -32.84 -3.94
CA GLY A 167 -20.29 -31.59 -3.31
C GLY A 167 -19.93 -30.38 -4.18
N PRO A 168 -20.73 -30.05 -5.21
CA PRO A 168 -20.46 -28.93 -6.11
C PRO A 168 -20.24 -27.61 -5.38
N GLU A 169 -21.07 -27.29 -4.38
CA GLU A 169 -21.00 -26.05 -3.62
C GLU A 169 -19.73 -25.98 -2.74
N ALA A 170 -19.34 -27.11 -2.15
CA ALA A 170 -18.10 -27.20 -1.37
C ALA A 170 -16.86 -27.05 -2.27
N MET A 171 -16.91 -27.63 -3.47
CA MET A 171 -15.86 -27.47 -4.49
C MET A 171 -15.77 -26.03 -4.95
N GLU A 172 -16.89 -25.37 -5.28
CA GLU A 172 -16.93 -23.97 -5.70
C GLU A 172 -16.33 -23.04 -4.64
N ARG A 173 -16.74 -23.18 -3.37
CA ARG A 173 -16.19 -22.39 -2.27
C ARG A 173 -14.68 -22.59 -2.11
N GLN A 174 -14.21 -23.84 -2.11
CA GLN A 174 -12.79 -24.11 -1.91
C GLN A 174 -11.93 -23.69 -3.11
N LEU A 175 -12.46 -23.79 -4.33
CA LEU A 175 -11.81 -23.24 -5.51
C LEU A 175 -11.72 -21.71 -5.43
N MET A 176 -12.73 -21.04 -4.89
CA MET A 176 -12.71 -19.58 -4.67
C MET A 176 -11.58 -19.17 -3.72
N HIS A 177 -11.44 -19.86 -2.59
CA HIS A 177 -10.34 -19.61 -1.63
C HIS A 177 -8.96 -19.82 -2.26
N MET A 178 -8.77 -20.91 -2.99
CA MET A 178 -7.53 -21.19 -3.70
C MET A 178 -7.24 -20.13 -4.77
N THR A 179 -8.28 -19.71 -5.51
CA THR A 179 -8.14 -18.76 -6.64
C THR A 179 -7.71 -17.38 -6.18
N TRP A 180 -8.14 -16.94 -4.99
CA TRP A 180 -7.73 -15.65 -4.41
C TRP A 180 -6.21 -15.47 -4.37
N LEU A 181 -5.46 -16.52 -4.03
CA LEU A 181 -3.99 -16.47 -3.97
C LEU A 181 -3.29 -16.95 -5.25
N GLN A 182 -4.03 -17.31 -6.30
CA GLN A 182 -3.44 -17.96 -7.47
C GLN A 182 -2.48 -17.04 -8.24
N GLU A 183 -2.89 -15.81 -8.57
CA GLU A 183 -2.02 -14.84 -9.27
C GLU A 183 -0.83 -14.44 -8.39
N TRP A 184 -1.05 -14.32 -7.07
CA TRP A 184 -0.01 -14.01 -6.10
C TRP A 184 1.05 -15.11 -6.01
N ALA A 185 0.63 -16.38 -5.96
CA ALA A 185 1.55 -17.52 -5.93
C ALA A 185 2.41 -17.62 -7.20
N LYS A 186 1.87 -17.23 -8.37
CA LYS A 186 2.61 -17.20 -9.65
C LYS A 186 3.80 -16.22 -9.62
N VAL A 187 3.67 -15.10 -8.90
CA VAL A 187 4.76 -14.12 -8.72
C VAL A 187 5.68 -14.52 -7.55
N ALA A 188 5.09 -14.94 -6.42
CA ALA A 188 5.82 -15.27 -5.22
C ALA A 188 6.79 -16.45 -5.42
N LYS A 189 6.39 -17.49 -6.17
CA LYS A 189 7.21 -18.68 -6.38
C LYS A 189 8.57 -18.40 -7.03
N PRO A 190 8.65 -17.80 -8.23
CA PRO A 190 9.95 -17.50 -8.83
C PRO A 190 10.75 -16.46 -8.03
N PHE A 191 10.08 -15.54 -7.31
CA PHE A 191 10.76 -14.63 -6.39
C PHE A 191 11.46 -15.39 -5.24
N ALA A 192 10.77 -16.35 -4.62
CA ALA A 192 11.32 -17.17 -3.54
C ALA A 192 12.48 -18.08 -4.00
N ASP A 193 12.44 -18.52 -5.26
CA ASP A 193 13.45 -19.40 -5.88
C ASP A 193 14.71 -18.66 -6.36
N ASP A 194 14.76 -17.32 -6.25
CA ASP A 194 15.78 -16.47 -6.90
C ASP A 194 15.83 -16.61 -8.43
N ASP A 195 14.74 -17.05 -9.07
CA ASP A 195 14.63 -17.08 -10.52
C ASP A 195 14.24 -15.69 -11.04
N LEU A 196 15.25 -14.84 -11.22
CA LEU A 196 15.07 -13.46 -11.65
C LEU A 196 14.37 -13.33 -13.00
N GLN A 197 14.58 -14.27 -13.91
CA GLN A 197 13.98 -14.23 -15.24
C GLN A 197 12.50 -14.58 -15.17
N ALA A 198 12.15 -15.67 -14.48
CA ALA A 198 10.76 -16.05 -14.28
C ALA A 198 10.00 -15.03 -13.43
N TYR A 199 10.63 -14.48 -12.39
CA TYR A 199 10.04 -13.43 -11.55
C TYR A 199 9.77 -12.17 -12.37
N SER A 200 10.74 -11.71 -13.16
CA SER A 200 10.56 -10.56 -14.05
C SER A 200 9.39 -10.77 -15.01
N TYR A 201 9.25 -11.98 -15.59
CA TYR A 201 8.12 -12.30 -16.45
C TYR A 201 6.78 -12.31 -15.69
N ALA A 202 6.76 -12.89 -14.49
CA ALA A 202 5.55 -13.01 -13.69
C ALA A 202 5.04 -11.65 -13.21
N VAL A 203 5.90 -10.80 -12.64
CA VAL A 203 5.49 -9.50 -12.10
C VAL A 203 4.98 -8.56 -13.19
N ASN A 204 5.59 -8.56 -14.38
CA ASN A 204 5.12 -7.74 -15.52
C ASN A 204 3.81 -8.24 -16.15
N ARG A 205 3.27 -9.37 -15.70
CA ARG A 205 1.97 -9.92 -16.13
C ARG A 205 0.94 -9.99 -15.00
N PHE A 206 1.36 -9.71 -13.77
CA PHE A 206 0.50 -9.72 -12.61
C PHE A 206 -0.63 -8.71 -12.81
N TYR A 207 -1.88 -9.19 -12.71
CA TYR A 207 -3.09 -8.44 -13.09
C TYR A 207 -2.98 -7.72 -14.45
N GLY A 208 -2.44 -8.40 -15.45
CA GLY A 208 -2.30 -7.86 -16.81
C GLY A 208 -1.11 -6.91 -17.00
N GLY A 209 -0.25 -6.77 -15.99
CA GLY A 209 0.88 -5.83 -16.01
C GLY A 209 0.50 -4.41 -15.57
N GLU A 210 -0.70 -4.24 -15.04
CA GLU A 210 -1.17 -2.97 -14.49
C GLU A 210 -0.39 -2.61 -13.21
N MET A 211 -0.22 -1.32 -12.94
CA MET A 211 0.26 -0.81 -11.66
C MET A 211 -0.88 -0.86 -10.61
N ALA A 212 -1.36 -2.06 -10.34
CA ALA A 212 -2.46 -2.32 -9.41
C ALA A 212 -2.12 -1.93 -7.95
N CYS A 213 -3.13 -1.75 -7.12
CA CYS A 213 -3.03 -1.42 -5.68
C CYS A 213 -2.54 -2.58 -4.80
N ALA A 214 -1.94 -3.62 -5.38
CA ALA A 214 -1.62 -4.88 -4.73
C ALA A 214 -0.86 -4.71 -3.41
N GLY A 215 0.25 -3.97 -3.40
CA GLY A 215 0.98 -3.71 -2.16
C GLY A 215 0.22 -2.89 -1.13
N MET A 216 -0.72 -2.05 -1.58
CA MET A 216 -1.54 -1.21 -0.71
C MET A 216 -2.52 -2.02 0.14
N LEU A 217 -2.93 -3.22 -0.32
CA LEU A 217 -3.86 -4.11 0.41
C LEU A 217 -3.30 -4.54 1.78
N TYR A 218 -1.98 -4.76 1.88
CA TYR A 218 -1.32 -5.23 3.10
C TYR A 218 -0.42 -4.19 3.79
N SER A 219 -0.02 -3.13 3.08
CA SER A 219 0.86 -2.07 3.60
C SER A 219 0.39 -1.43 4.91
N PRO A 220 -0.91 -1.22 5.16
CA PRO A 220 -1.36 -0.67 6.45
C PRO A 220 -0.85 -1.47 7.65
N SER A 221 -0.92 -2.80 7.60
CA SER A 221 -0.43 -3.67 8.68
C SER A 221 1.06 -3.50 8.94
N ILE A 222 1.87 -3.25 7.91
CA ILE A 222 3.31 -2.97 8.04
C ILE A 222 3.52 -1.63 8.76
N GLY A 223 2.74 -0.60 8.41
CA GLY A 223 2.75 0.67 9.13
C GLY A 223 2.36 0.52 10.59
N GLY A 224 1.37 -0.32 10.87
CA GLY A 224 0.95 -0.68 12.22
C GLY A 224 2.00 -1.43 13.03
N PHE A 225 2.89 -2.18 12.38
CA PHE A 225 4.01 -2.89 13.01
C PHE A 225 5.19 -1.97 13.39
N TYR A 226 5.27 -0.79 12.77
CA TYR A 226 6.32 0.21 13.00
C TYR A 226 5.75 1.58 13.42
N PRO A 227 5.02 1.64 14.57
CA PRO A 227 4.35 2.85 15.04
C PRO A 227 5.34 4.02 15.24
N GLY A 228 5.01 5.17 14.65
CA GLY A 228 5.83 6.39 14.73
C GLY A 228 7.11 6.36 13.90
N GLN A 229 7.30 5.35 13.03
CA GLN A 229 8.53 5.13 12.26
C GLN A 229 8.26 5.14 10.75
N PRO A 230 7.81 6.27 10.17
CA PRO A 230 7.32 6.30 8.79
C PRO A 230 8.39 5.97 7.74
N GLN A 231 9.66 6.36 7.94
CA GLN A 231 10.76 5.97 7.03
C GLN A 231 11.00 4.46 7.05
N ARG A 232 10.94 3.83 8.22
CA ARG A 232 11.09 2.37 8.33
C ARG A 232 9.91 1.65 7.70
N ALA A 233 8.69 2.05 8.06
CA ALA A 233 7.49 1.48 7.46
C ALA A 233 7.50 1.57 5.94
N TYR A 234 7.94 2.70 5.38
CA TYR A 234 8.15 2.85 3.94
C TYR A 234 9.15 1.82 3.40
N THR A 235 10.36 1.75 3.97
CA THR A 235 11.42 0.89 3.43
C THR A 235 11.08 -0.59 3.54
N GLU A 236 10.48 -1.01 4.66
CA GLU A 236 10.04 -2.38 4.89
C GLU A 236 8.89 -2.75 3.96
N SER A 237 7.90 -1.88 3.80
CA SER A 237 6.80 -2.09 2.84
C SER A 237 7.29 -2.14 1.40
N TYR A 238 8.19 -1.23 1.00
CA TYR A 238 8.81 -1.26 -0.32
C TYR A 238 9.57 -2.58 -0.56
N ARG A 239 10.24 -3.12 0.46
CA ARG A 239 10.96 -4.41 0.36
C ARG A 239 9.98 -5.56 0.09
N LEU A 240 8.82 -5.57 0.75
CA LEU A 240 7.78 -6.59 0.57
C LEU A 240 6.91 -6.38 -0.67
N GLY A 241 6.89 -5.16 -1.24
CA GLY A 241 6.19 -4.77 -2.47
C GLY A 241 6.77 -5.36 -3.76
N PHE A 242 7.16 -6.64 -3.77
CA PHE A 242 7.67 -7.33 -4.97
C PHE A 242 6.55 -7.75 -5.95
N PHE A 243 5.30 -7.47 -5.62
CA PHE A 243 4.18 -7.55 -6.57
C PHE A 243 3.99 -6.26 -7.38
N ASP A 244 4.54 -5.14 -6.87
CA ASP A 244 4.36 -3.83 -7.46
C ASP A 244 5.57 -3.45 -8.33
N HIS A 245 5.29 -2.84 -9.48
CA HIS A 245 6.29 -2.23 -10.37
C HIS A 245 6.04 -0.74 -10.55
N GLY A 246 7.06 -0.05 -11.09
CA GLY A 246 7.00 1.38 -11.34
C GLY A 246 6.83 2.21 -10.06
N TYR A 247 5.88 3.16 -10.10
CA TYR A 247 5.60 4.03 -8.96
C TYR A 247 4.52 3.47 -8.01
N ALA A 248 3.83 2.38 -8.37
CA ALA A 248 2.96 1.67 -7.42
C ALA A 248 3.76 1.22 -6.19
N ARG A 249 5.01 0.79 -6.38
CA ARG A 249 5.89 0.40 -5.28
C ARG A 249 6.27 1.56 -4.35
N ASP A 250 6.40 2.78 -4.88
CA ASP A 250 6.57 4.01 -4.07
C ASP A 250 5.34 4.24 -3.20
N ILE A 251 4.16 4.10 -3.81
CA ILE A 251 2.87 4.28 -3.15
C ILE A 251 2.65 3.23 -2.05
N THR A 252 2.98 1.96 -2.30
CA THR A 252 3.00 0.87 -1.30
C THR A 252 3.84 1.25 -0.06
N GLY A 253 5.03 1.81 -0.28
CA GLY A 253 5.86 2.37 0.80
C GLY A 253 5.16 3.52 1.54
N LEU A 254 4.58 4.48 0.81
CA LEU A 254 3.88 5.62 1.39
C LEU A 254 2.65 5.21 2.21
N THR A 255 1.87 4.22 1.76
CA THR A 255 0.69 3.71 2.47
C THR A 255 1.05 3.23 3.87
N ALA A 256 2.14 2.44 4.00
CA ALA A 256 2.64 2.03 5.30
C ALA A 256 3.14 3.23 6.14
N ALA A 257 3.81 4.19 5.50
CA ALA A 257 4.32 5.38 6.17
C ALA A 257 3.21 6.28 6.73
N TYR A 258 2.06 6.42 6.04
CA TYR A 258 0.91 7.18 6.55
C TYR A 258 0.37 6.56 7.83
N VAL A 259 0.20 5.23 7.86
CA VAL A 259 -0.28 4.52 9.05
C VAL A 259 0.72 4.65 10.21
N ALA A 260 2.02 4.45 9.94
CA ALA A 260 3.05 4.63 10.96
C ALA A 260 3.05 6.06 11.53
N LYS A 261 2.88 7.09 10.68
CA LYS A 261 2.76 8.49 11.11
C LYS A 261 1.50 8.73 11.92
N ALA A 262 0.37 8.16 11.53
CA ALA A 262 -0.90 8.27 12.25
C ALA A 262 -0.82 7.70 13.68
N MET A 263 0.08 6.75 13.92
CA MET A 263 0.29 6.18 15.25
C MET A 263 1.15 7.07 16.18
N GLU A 264 1.80 8.11 15.68
CA GLU A 264 2.64 9.00 16.48
C GLU A 264 1.80 9.77 17.53
N PRO A 265 2.18 9.76 18.83
CA PRO A 265 1.48 10.51 19.86
C PRO A 265 1.39 12.01 19.53
N GLY A 266 0.17 12.56 19.55
CA GLY A 266 -0.07 13.99 19.35
C GLY A 266 0.12 14.50 17.91
N VAL A 267 0.29 13.59 16.93
CA VAL A 267 0.23 13.97 15.51
C VAL A 267 -1.11 14.64 15.20
N LYS A 268 -1.12 15.59 14.27
CA LYS A 268 -2.35 16.19 13.75
C LYS A 268 -2.71 15.60 12.39
N PRO A 269 -3.99 15.57 11.98
CA PRO A 269 -4.41 14.98 10.71
C PRO A 269 -3.67 15.54 9.49
N GLU A 270 -3.47 16.87 9.45
CA GLU A 270 -2.77 17.54 8.35
C GLU A 270 -1.30 17.12 8.22
N GLN A 271 -0.71 16.55 9.27
CA GLN A 271 0.68 16.07 9.25
C GLN A 271 0.82 14.67 8.67
N ILE A 272 -0.27 13.91 8.55
CA ILE A 272 -0.25 12.56 7.98
C ILE A 272 0.02 12.64 6.48
N ALA A 273 -0.74 13.46 5.74
CA ALA A 273 -0.58 13.63 4.30
C ALA A 273 0.78 14.25 3.91
N LEU A 274 1.40 15.04 4.80
CA LEU A 274 2.74 15.63 4.60
C LEU A 274 3.84 14.57 4.39
N ILE A 275 3.63 13.33 4.83
CA ILE A 275 4.56 12.21 4.60
C ILE A 275 4.88 12.01 3.12
N THR A 276 3.92 12.30 2.22
CA THR A 276 4.13 12.24 0.76
C THR A 276 5.30 13.11 0.29
N ARG A 277 5.53 14.22 0.98
CA ARG A 277 6.61 15.16 0.71
C ARG A 277 7.88 14.81 1.50
N GLU A 278 7.74 14.35 2.73
CA GLU A 278 8.84 14.26 3.70
C GLU A 278 9.54 12.89 3.72
N VAL A 279 8.86 11.82 3.30
CA VAL A 279 9.40 10.46 3.30
C VAL A 279 9.72 10.03 1.87
N ASP A 280 11.00 10.09 1.52
CA ASP A 280 11.51 9.63 0.23
C ASP A 280 12.88 8.95 0.38
N PRO A 281 12.96 7.82 1.12
CA PRO A 281 14.24 7.16 1.37
C PRO A 281 14.87 6.62 0.09
N LEU A 282 14.07 6.33 -0.94
CA LEU A 282 14.53 5.81 -2.24
C LEU A 282 14.69 6.90 -3.32
N ARG A 283 14.47 8.17 -2.95
CA ARG A 283 14.76 9.36 -3.76
C ARG A 283 13.97 9.41 -5.08
N TYR A 284 12.69 9.07 -5.06
CA TYR A 284 11.78 9.24 -6.19
C TYR A 284 11.71 10.70 -6.68
N PHE A 285 11.96 11.69 -5.81
CA PHE A 285 12.10 13.09 -6.22
C PHE A 285 13.26 13.34 -7.20
N ASN A 286 14.27 12.48 -7.24
CA ASN A 286 15.40 12.62 -8.17
C ASN A 286 15.05 12.26 -9.62
N SER A 287 13.82 11.82 -9.89
CA SER A 287 13.33 11.60 -11.26
C SER A 287 13.39 12.89 -12.07
N ARG A 288 14.40 12.98 -12.95
CA ARG A 288 14.73 14.20 -13.71
C ARG A 288 13.58 14.72 -14.59
N LEU A 289 12.77 13.83 -15.16
CA LEU A 289 11.78 14.20 -16.18
C LEU A 289 10.42 14.57 -15.60
N ILE A 290 9.95 13.82 -14.60
CA ILE A 290 8.57 13.91 -14.11
C ILE A 290 8.49 14.17 -12.60
N GLY A 291 9.62 14.17 -11.88
CA GLY A 291 9.63 14.22 -10.43
C GLY A 291 8.95 12.99 -9.80
N ARG A 292 8.44 13.15 -8.58
CA ARG A 292 7.72 12.10 -7.86
C ARG A 292 6.21 12.20 -8.13
N LEU A 293 5.63 11.18 -8.78
CA LEU A 293 4.21 11.18 -9.14
C LEU A 293 3.29 11.23 -7.91
N ALA A 294 3.63 10.53 -6.82
CA ALA A 294 2.89 10.62 -5.56
C ALA A 294 2.82 12.06 -5.01
N TYR A 295 3.87 12.87 -5.21
CA TYR A 295 3.87 14.28 -4.79
C TYR A 295 2.98 15.17 -5.67
N ALA A 296 2.85 14.85 -6.96
CA ALA A 296 1.89 15.51 -7.83
C ALA A 296 0.44 15.25 -7.38
N SER A 297 0.12 14.01 -6.99
CA SER A 297 -1.18 13.64 -6.39
C SER A 297 -1.45 14.40 -5.09
N TYR A 298 -0.45 14.51 -4.22
CA TYR A 298 -0.55 15.31 -2.99
C TYR A 298 -0.82 16.78 -3.27
N THR A 299 -0.11 17.40 -4.20
CA THR A 299 -0.32 18.82 -4.55
C THR A 299 -1.74 19.04 -5.10
N ALA A 300 -2.16 18.17 -6.02
CA ALA A 300 -3.51 18.21 -6.58
C ALA A 300 -4.60 18.04 -5.52
N SER A 301 -4.41 17.15 -4.54
CA SER A 301 -5.40 16.92 -3.48
C SER A 301 -5.68 18.18 -2.65
N ARG A 302 -4.64 18.97 -2.38
CA ARG A 302 -4.75 20.23 -1.64
C ARG A 302 -5.41 21.33 -2.46
N GLU A 303 -5.06 21.44 -3.74
CA GLU A 303 -5.69 22.38 -4.67
C GLU A 303 -7.19 22.12 -4.82
N ILE A 304 -7.57 20.84 -4.98
CA ILE A 304 -8.97 20.41 -5.10
C ILE A 304 -9.73 20.71 -3.82
N THR A 305 -9.20 20.31 -2.68
CA THR A 305 -9.85 20.54 -1.38
C THR A 305 -10.02 22.03 -1.11
N HIS A 306 -8.98 22.84 -1.36
CA HIS A 306 -9.04 24.29 -1.21
C HIS A 306 -10.10 24.93 -2.13
N THR A 307 -10.11 24.54 -3.40
CA THR A 307 -11.06 25.06 -4.39
C THR A 307 -12.51 24.69 -4.02
N ALA A 308 -12.73 23.43 -3.67
CA ALA A 308 -14.04 22.93 -3.28
C ALA A 308 -14.56 23.62 -2.01
N LYS A 309 -13.78 23.64 -0.92
CA LYS A 309 -14.16 24.30 0.34
C LYS A 309 -14.24 25.83 0.25
N GLY A 310 -13.63 26.43 -0.77
CA GLY A 310 -13.70 27.87 -1.03
C GLY A 310 -15.03 28.35 -1.61
N MET A 311 -15.91 27.44 -2.07
CA MET A 311 -17.23 27.81 -2.56
C MET A 311 -18.09 28.43 -1.46
N THR A 312 -18.93 29.37 -1.86
CA THR A 312 -19.91 30.07 -1.02
C THR A 312 -21.33 29.80 -1.52
N GLU A 313 -22.34 30.24 -0.77
CA GLU A 313 -23.76 30.14 -1.17
C GLU A 313 -24.06 30.73 -2.55
N LYS A 314 -23.24 31.69 -3.03
CA LYS A 314 -23.40 32.30 -4.35
C LYS A 314 -23.01 31.37 -5.50
N ASP A 315 -22.17 30.39 -5.21
CA ASP A 315 -21.63 29.42 -6.18
C ASP A 315 -22.52 28.17 -6.29
N VAL A 316 -23.52 28.03 -5.40
CA VAL A 316 -24.41 26.87 -5.34
C VAL A 316 -25.46 26.96 -6.45
N ASP A 317 -25.44 25.98 -7.35
CA ASP A 317 -26.46 25.86 -8.39
C ASP A 317 -27.86 25.68 -7.78
N GLN A 318 -28.81 26.51 -8.21
CA GLN A 318 -30.22 26.45 -7.82
C GLN A 318 -30.91 25.13 -8.25
N ALA A 319 -30.37 24.44 -9.26
CA ALA A 319 -30.83 23.12 -9.69
C ALA A 319 -30.20 21.96 -8.91
N LEU A 320 -29.18 22.21 -8.05
CA LEU A 320 -28.50 21.16 -7.28
C LEU A 320 -29.50 20.38 -6.41
N ARG A 321 -29.54 19.06 -6.62
CA ARG A 321 -30.34 18.12 -5.82
C ARG A 321 -29.44 17.45 -4.80
N VAL A 322 -29.77 17.62 -3.53
CA VAL A 322 -29.09 16.92 -2.43
C VAL A 322 -29.66 15.49 -2.35
N PRO A 323 -28.81 14.45 -2.39
CA PRO A 323 -29.24 13.06 -2.26
C PRO A 323 -29.93 12.81 -0.93
N LYS A 324 -30.82 11.82 -0.91
CA LYS A 324 -31.42 11.32 0.33
C LYS A 324 -30.31 10.89 1.31
N ASN A 325 -30.53 11.07 2.62
CA ASN A 325 -29.61 10.73 3.70
C ASN A 325 -28.36 11.63 3.85
N PHE A 326 -28.08 12.55 2.92
CA PHE A 326 -27.00 13.53 3.14
C PHE A 326 -27.38 14.46 4.30
N LYS A 327 -26.54 14.51 5.34
CA LYS A 327 -26.83 15.22 6.60
C LYS A 327 -26.36 16.68 6.60
N GLY A 328 -25.52 17.06 5.65
CA GLY A 328 -24.98 18.41 5.54
C GLY A 328 -25.93 19.41 4.88
N THR A 329 -25.49 20.65 4.84
CA THR A 329 -26.12 21.76 4.13
C THR A 329 -26.03 21.59 2.62
N ARG A 330 -26.85 22.36 1.90
CA ARG A 330 -26.78 22.42 0.44
C ARG A 330 -25.41 22.91 -0.06
N LEU A 331 -24.80 23.87 0.64
CA LEU A 331 -23.45 24.33 0.34
C LEU A 331 -22.43 23.22 0.52
N GLU A 332 -22.44 22.50 1.64
CA GLU A 332 -21.51 21.38 1.86
C GLU A 332 -21.64 20.30 0.79
N TYR A 333 -22.87 19.99 0.34
CA TYR A 333 -23.05 19.06 -0.78
C TYR A 333 -22.53 19.62 -2.12
N ALA A 334 -22.68 20.93 -2.36
CA ALA A 334 -22.12 21.58 -3.54
C ALA A 334 -20.59 21.52 -3.54
N GLN A 335 -19.96 21.76 -2.38
CA GLN A 335 -18.53 21.65 -2.18
C GLN A 335 -18.05 20.21 -2.43
N LEU A 336 -18.77 19.21 -1.89
CA LEU A 336 -18.44 17.80 -2.12
C LEU A 336 -18.54 17.44 -3.61
N SER A 337 -19.64 17.85 -4.24
CA SER A 337 -19.86 17.65 -5.68
C SER A 337 -18.75 18.30 -6.51
N LYS A 338 -18.28 19.48 -6.10
CA LYS A 338 -17.17 20.16 -6.77
C LYS A 338 -15.84 19.43 -6.60
N ALA A 339 -15.56 18.90 -5.41
CA ALA A 339 -14.38 18.08 -5.20
C ALA A 339 -14.39 16.86 -6.13
N TYR A 340 -15.52 16.14 -6.20
CA TYR A 340 -15.67 14.99 -7.08
C TYR A 340 -15.51 15.34 -8.57
N GLU A 341 -16.12 16.44 -9.03
CA GLU A 341 -15.97 16.93 -10.41
C GLU A 341 -14.49 17.18 -10.76
N LEU A 342 -13.74 17.81 -9.86
CA LEU A 342 -12.32 18.09 -10.09
C LEU A 342 -11.45 16.83 -10.02
N MET A 343 -11.84 15.84 -9.22
CA MET A 343 -11.16 14.54 -9.17
C MET A 343 -11.36 13.71 -10.44
N ASP A 344 -12.55 13.79 -11.05
CA ASP A 344 -12.86 13.02 -12.27
C ASP A 344 -11.91 13.30 -13.43
N ALA A 345 -11.35 14.51 -13.49
CA ALA A 345 -10.35 14.88 -14.48
C ALA A 345 -9.01 14.13 -14.34
N ARG A 346 -8.86 13.27 -13.32
CA ARG A 346 -7.63 12.55 -12.97
C ARG A 346 -7.83 11.03 -12.83
N LEU A 347 -9.01 10.52 -13.19
CA LEU A 347 -9.28 9.08 -13.20
C LEU A 347 -8.28 8.35 -14.09
N GLN A 348 -7.87 7.17 -13.63
CA GLN A 348 -7.16 6.19 -14.42
C GLN A 348 -8.18 5.30 -15.14
N ASP A 349 -7.73 4.62 -16.21
CA ASP A 349 -8.59 3.70 -16.94
C ASP A 349 -9.07 2.54 -16.04
N ILE A 350 -8.18 2.08 -15.16
CA ILE A 350 -8.42 0.99 -14.23
C ILE A 350 -8.62 1.54 -12.80
N PRO A 351 -9.80 1.34 -12.17
CA PRO A 351 -10.10 1.85 -10.82
C PRO A 351 -9.09 1.44 -9.75
N PHE A 352 -8.63 0.18 -9.79
CA PHE A 352 -7.67 -0.38 -8.83
C PHE A 352 -6.21 -0.03 -9.14
N HIS A 353 -5.96 0.96 -10.02
CA HIS A 353 -4.62 1.49 -10.25
C HIS A 353 -4.11 2.19 -8.98
N ALA A 354 -2.92 1.83 -8.48
CA ALA A 354 -2.36 2.35 -7.21
C ALA A 354 -2.33 3.89 -7.12
N GLY A 355 -1.97 4.56 -8.21
CA GLY A 355 -2.03 6.02 -8.35
C GLY A 355 -3.41 6.65 -8.17
N GLU A 356 -4.48 5.99 -8.60
CA GLU A 356 -5.86 6.45 -8.39
C GLU A 356 -6.26 6.29 -6.92
N ILE A 357 -6.05 5.09 -6.36
CA ILE A 357 -6.35 4.79 -4.96
C ILE A 357 -5.65 5.80 -4.03
N HIS A 358 -4.34 5.98 -4.25
CA HIS A 358 -3.52 6.93 -3.49
C HIS A 358 -4.03 8.36 -3.58
N PHE A 359 -4.42 8.80 -4.78
CA PHE A 359 -4.96 10.12 -4.98
C PHE A 359 -6.30 10.31 -4.26
N ILE A 360 -7.22 9.34 -4.33
CA ILE A 360 -8.50 9.41 -3.63
C ILE A 360 -8.28 9.40 -2.10
N ASN A 361 -7.37 8.56 -1.57
CA ASN A 361 -7.01 8.57 -0.15
C ASN A 361 -6.55 9.95 0.31
N LEU A 362 -5.67 10.60 -0.45
CA LEU A 362 -5.14 11.93 -0.10
C LEU A 362 -6.24 13.00 -0.09
N VAL A 363 -7.11 13.01 -1.10
CA VAL A 363 -8.24 13.95 -1.13
C VAL A 363 -9.18 13.68 0.03
N ALA A 364 -9.50 12.42 0.32
CA ALA A 364 -10.37 12.06 1.43
C ALA A 364 -9.80 12.53 2.78
N LEU A 365 -8.49 12.33 3.03
CA LEU A 365 -7.83 12.77 4.26
C LEU A 365 -7.84 14.31 4.40
N GLU A 366 -7.51 15.05 3.33
CA GLU A 366 -7.51 16.52 3.34
C GLU A 366 -8.93 17.09 3.46
N TYR A 367 -9.89 16.56 2.71
CA TYR A 367 -11.26 17.05 2.67
C TYR A 367 -12.01 16.80 3.99
N SER A 368 -11.80 15.63 4.61
CA SER A 368 -12.43 15.25 5.88
C SER A 368 -11.76 15.88 7.11
N GLU A 369 -10.57 16.48 6.96
CA GLU A 369 -9.81 17.06 8.08
C GLU A 369 -9.54 16.05 9.21
N GLY A 370 -9.40 14.77 8.86
CA GLY A 370 -9.17 13.67 9.81
C GLY A 370 -10.41 13.12 10.49
N ASP A 371 -11.61 13.61 10.16
CA ASP A 371 -12.87 13.03 10.65
C ASP A 371 -13.11 11.67 9.98
N PHE A 372 -13.18 10.61 10.79
CA PHE A 372 -13.33 9.24 10.30
C PHE A 372 -14.61 9.04 9.49
N GLN A 373 -15.76 9.47 10.01
CA GLN A 373 -17.05 9.24 9.38
C GLN A 373 -17.12 10.00 8.04
N LYS A 374 -16.72 11.27 8.03
CA LYS A 374 -16.71 12.09 6.81
C LYS A 374 -15.77 11.50 5.75
N ALA A 375 -14.63 10.96 6.14
CA ALA A 375 -13.70 10.33 5.20
C ALA A 375 -14.29 9.06 4.60
N MET A 376 -14.93 8.20 5.40
CA MET A 376 -15.62 7.01 4.89
C MET A 376 -16.74 7.39 3.93
N GLU A 377 -17.62 8.32 4.34
CA GLU A 377 -18.71 8.83 3.50
C GLU A 377 -18.20 9.44 2.19
N PHE A 378 -17.10 10.19 2.23
CA PHE A 378 -16.46 10.74 1.04
C PHE A 378 -16.02 9.64 0.07
N VAL A 379 -15.28 8.65 0.55
CA VAL A 379 -14.73 7.61 -0.32
C VAL A 379 -15.83 6.75 -0.93
N VAL A 380 -16.75 6.23 -0.11
CA VAL A 380 -17.74 5.27 -0.60
C VAL A 380 -18.73 5.91 -1.57
N ASN A 381 -19.07 7.19 -1.38
CA ASN A 381 -19.92 7.93 -2.31
C ASN A 381 -19.17 8.46 -3.55
N TYR A 382 -17.83 8.39 -3.60
CA TYR A 382 -17.07 8.68 -4.81
C TYR A 382 -17.15 7.54 -5.84
N GLY A 383 -17.40 6.30 -5.39
CA GLY A 383 -17.41 5.10 -6.23
C GLY A 383 -16.00 4.68 -6.66
N ARG A 384 -15.90 3.99 -7.81
CA ARG A 384 -14.65 3.34 -8.27
C ARG A 384 -14.30 2.13 -7.39
N ASP A 385 -13.02 1.83 -7.17
CA ASP A 385 -12.54 0.77 -6.26
C ASP A 385 -12.64 1.23 -4.80
N ASN A 386 -13.87 1.47 -4.34
CA ASN A 386 -14.13 2.24 -3.13
C ASN A 386 -13.99 1.44 -1.83
N ASP A 387 -14.11 0.11 -1.84
CA ASP A 387 -13.80 -0.75 -0.70
C ASP A 387 -12.31 -0.71 -0.39
N THR A 388 -11.44 -0.85 -1.39
CA THR A 388 -9.98 -0.72 -1.23
C THR A 388 -9.58 0.66 -0.71
N VAL A 389 -10.08 1.73 -1.35
CA VAL A 389 -9.79 3.11 -0.92
C VAL A 389 -10.29 3.34 0.52
N ALA A 390 -11.49 2.86 0.86
CA ALA A 390 -12.08 3.05 2.16
C ALA A 390 -11.35 2.23 3.22
N ALA A 391 -10.93 1.00 2.91
CA ALA A 391 -10.12 0.15 3.77
C ALA A 391 -8.80 0.83 4.12
N ILE A 392 -8.10 1.41 3.16
CA ILE A 392 -6.84 2.11 3.39
C ILE A 392 -7.05 3.41 4.18
N THR A 393 -8.04 4.22 3.79
CA THR A 393 -8.38 5.46 4.51
C THR A 393 -8.77 5.15 5.96
N GLY A 394 -9.56 4.10 6.14
CA GLY A 394 -10.04 3.61 7.43
C GLY A 394 -8.89 3.06 8.28
N ALA A 395 -7.91 2.39 7.69
CA ALA A 395 -6.71 1.96 8.39
C ALA A 395 -5.87 3.13 8.90
N ILE A 396 -5.67 4.17 8.07
CA ILE A 396 -4.93 5.38 8.43
C ILE A 396 -5.62 6.13 9.58
N LEU A 397 -6.92 6.42 9.42
CA LEU A 397 -7.68 7.18 10.43
C LEU A 397 -7.98 6.32 11.68
N GLY A 398 -8.12 5.01 11.51
CA GLY A 398 -8.25 4.07 12.62
C GLY A 398 -6.97 3.98 13.45
N ALA A 399 -5.80 3.98 12.82
CA ALA A 399 -4.51 4.09 13.52
C ALA A 399 -4.34 5.43 14.25
N TYR A 400 -4.87 6.52 13.66
CA TYR A 400 -4.88 7.85 14.26
C TYR A 400 -5.76 7.91 15.52
N TRP A 401 -7.04 7.56 15.40
CA TRP A 401 -8.03 7.65 16.48
C TRP A 401 -7.90 6.53 17.51
N GLY A 402 -7.35 5.38 17.13
CA GLY A 402 -7.48 4.14 17.90
C GLY A 402 -8.91 3.60 17.88
N TYR A 403 -9.10 2.36 18.31
CA TYR A 403 -10.42 1.71 18.35
C TYR A 403 -11.43 2.50 19.18
N ASP A 404 -10.98 3.07 20.31
CA ASP A 404 -11.84 3.86 21.18
C ASP A 404 -12.44 5.09 20.50
N GLY A 405 -11.68 5.74 19.62
CA GLY A 405 -12.10 6.94 18.88
C GLY A 405 -12.99 6.67 17.66
N LEU A 406 -13.16 5.42 17.25
CA LEU A 406 -14.02 5.07 16.10
C LEU A 406 -15.53 5.22 16.43
N PRO A 407 -16.39 5.50 15.43
CA PRO A 407 -17.84 5.58 15.63
C PRO A 407 -18.42 4.28 16.21
N LYS A 408 -19.05 4.37 17.38
CA LYS A 408 -19.49 3.21 18.18
C LYS A 408 -20.31 2.19 17.37
N GLY A 409 -21.34 2.65 16.66
CA GLY A 409 -22.22 1.76 15.89
C GLY A 409 -21.49 1.04 14.74
N LEU A 410 -20.52 1.70 14.10
CA LEU A 410 -19.74 1.10 13.02
C LEU A 410 -18.73 0.08 13.56
N LYS A 411 -17.96 0.44 14.61
CA LYS A 411 -16.91 -0.43 15.14
C LYS A 411 -17.44 -1.70 15.79
N GLU A 412 -18.55 -1.61 16.53
CA GLU A 412 -19.18 -2.78 17.16
C GLU A 412 -19.79 -3.72 16.12
N LYS A 413 -20.48 -3.17 15.10
CA LYS A 413 -21.07 -3.97 14.02
C LYS A 413 -20.00 -4.60 13.13
N SER A 414 -18.95 -3.86 12.79
CA SER A 414 -17.82 -4.35 12.00
C SER A 414 -17.08 -5.47 12.72
N LEU A 415 -16.68 -5.29 13.99
CA LEU A 415 -16.04 -6.36 14.76
C LEU A 415 -16.87 -7.65 14.79
N LYS A 416 -18.17 -7.51 15.08
CA LYS A 416 -19.09 -8.64 15.11
C LYS A 416 -19.18 -9.32 13.73
N ALA A 417 -19.42 -8.55 12.68
CA ALA A 417 -19.59 -9.07 11.33
C ALA A 417 -18.31 -9.72 10.80
N THR A 418 -17.14 -9.11 10.98
CA THR A 418 -15.86 -9.69 10.57
C THR A 418 -15.57 -11.01 11.29
N LYS A 419 -15.92 -11.12 12.58
CA LYS A 419 -15.77 -12.38 13.34
C LYS A 419 -16.78 -13.45 12.93
N GLU A 420 -18.06 -13.10 12.81
CA GLU A 420 -19.14 -14.07 12.59
C GLU A 420 -19.34 -14.45 11.12
N LEU A 421 -19.16 -13.52 10.19
CA LEU A 421 -19.41 -13.72 8.76
C LEU A 421 -18.15 -14.08 7.99
N VAL A 422 -17.00 -13.51 8.37
CA VAL A 422 -15.73 -13.67 7.64
C VAL A 422 -14.78 -14.63 8.37
N GLY A 423 -15.02 -14.88 9.66
CA GLY A 423 -14.20 -15.78 10.48
C GLY A 423 -12.88 -15.17 10.96
N ILE A 424 -12.77 -13.85 10.99
CA ILE A 424 -11.53 -13.14 11.37
C ILE A 424 -11.72 -12.45 12.72
N ASP A 425 -10.94 -12.85 13.71
CA ASP A 425 -10.90 -12.19 15.02
C ASP A 425 -9.89 -11.03 15.02
N LEU A 426 -10.38 -9.82 14.74
CA LEU A 426 -9.54 -8.62 14.67
C LEU A 426 -8.96 -8.23 16.04
N GLU A 427 -9.63 -8.56 17.14
CA GLU A 427 -9.13 -8.29 18.49
C GLU A 427 -7.93 -9.18 18.83
N ASP A 428 -8.02 -10.48 18.51
CA ASP A 428 -6.90 -11.41 18.65
C ASP A 428 -5.72 -11.04 17.76
N LEU A 429 -6.00 -10.70 16.50
CA LEU A 429 -4.96 -10.29 15.54
C LEU A 429 -4.24 -9.03 16.02
N ALA A 430 -4.99 -8.02 16.49
CA ALA A 430 -4.42 -6.79 17.05
C ALA A 430 -3.53 -7.09 18.25
N ARG A 431 -4.00 -7.95 19.16
CA ARG A 431 -3.29 -8.32 20.39
C ARG A 431 -1.96 -8.99 20.06
N ARG A 432 -1.98 -10.03 19.22
CA ARG A 432 -0.77 -10.78 18.83
C ARG A 432 0.21 -9.93 18.03
N THR A 433 -0.29 -9.08 17.14
CA THR A 433 0.55 -8.13 16.38
C THR A 433 1.23 -7.14 17.33
N THR A 434 0.49 -6.59 18.29
CA THR A 434 1.02 -5.69 19.32
C THR A 434 2.09 -6.39 20.16
N GLU A 435 1.83 -7.62 20.61
CA GLU A 435 2.79 -8.42 21.38
C GLU A 435 4.09 -8.66 20.60
N ALA A 436 4.01 -9.05 19.33
CA ALA A 436 5.17 -9.32 18.49
C ALA A 436 6.00 -8.07 18.14
N ALA A 437 5.36 -6.90 18.07
CA ALA A 437 6.00 -5.65 17.65
C ALA A 437 6.50 -4.78 18.82
N TYR A 438 5.92 -4.92 20.02
CA TYR A 438 6.22 -4.05 21.15
C TYR A 438 7.61 -4.32 21.71
N ARG A 439 8.54 -3.35 21.56
CA ARG A 439 9.88 -3.39 22.16
C ARG A 439 10.07 -2.39 23.31
N GLY A 440 8.98 -1.83 23.85
CA GLY A 440 9.05 -0.99 25.04
C GLY A 440 9.32 -1.82 26.29
N ASP A 441 10.05 -1.23 27.24
CA ASP A 441 10.30 -1.80 28.58
C ASP A 441 9.02 -1.96 29.42
#